data_AF-A0A0S8JW50-F1
#
_entry.id   AF-A0A0S8JW50-F1
#
_cell.length_a   1.000
_cell.length_b   1.000
_cell.length_c   1.000
_cell.angle_alpha   90.00
_cell.angle_beta   90.00
_cell.angle_gamma   90.00
#
_symmetry.space_group_name_H-M   'P 1'
#
loop_
_entity.id
_entity.type
_entity.pdbx_description
1 polymer ?
#
loop_
_entity_poly.entity_id
_entity_poly.type
_entity_poly.pdbx_seq_one_letter_code
_entity_poly.pdbx_strand_id
1 'polypeptide(L)'
;MTERQPDEGPAADQQPLQPEPHFARIVETLAVPALIWTGYLANPADKEAKPDLDLAKYQISLLEVLEQKTKGNLDKGEENFLADMLSTARLAYVRASARLAEHPPKQESQPAPSEEKEGQEKQSEKKD
;
A
#
# COMPACT_ATOMS: atom_id res chain seq x y z
N MET A 1 60.58 13.82 22.07
CA MET A 1 60.17 12.55 21.45
C MET A 1 58.80 12.23 22.04
N THR A 2 57.76 13.01 21.74
CA THR A 2 56.96 12.99 20.50
C THR A 2 56.56 11.58 20.11
N GLU A 3 55.37 11.17 20.54
CA GLU A 3 54.28 10.77 19.65
C GLU A 3 52.99 10.72 20.48
N ARG A 4 52.22 11.82 20.47
CA ARG A 4 50.78 11.73 20.75
C ARG A 4 50.16 11.25 19.45
N GLN A 5 49.53 10.08 19.49
CA GLN A 5 48.68 9.57 18.43
C GLN A 5 47.62 10.63 18.07
N PRO A 6 47.31 10.84 16.77
CA PRO A 6 46.23 11.73 16.40
C PRO A 6 44.92 11.15 16.93
N ASP A 7 44.26 11.93 17.77
CA ASP A 7 42.88 11.77 18.19
C ASP A 7 42.02 11.69 16.91
N GLU A 8 41.55 10.48 16.59
CA GLU A 8 40.57 10.27 15.53
C GLU A 8 39.28 10.95 15.98
N GLY A 9 39.11 12.20 15.55
CA GLY A 9 37.88 12.96 15.74
C GLY A 9 36.68 12.13 15.29
N PRO A 10 35.50 12.31 15.93
CA PRO A 10 34.37 11.42 15.73
C PRO A 10 34.05 11.38 14.24
N ALA A 11 34.01 10.16 13.69
CA ALA A 11 33.56 9.88 12.34
C ALA A 11 32.20 10.57 12.15
N ALA A 12 32.22 11.72 11.48
CA ALA A 12 31.02 12.45 11.16
C ALA A 12 30.09 11.50 10.39
N ASP A 13 28.91 11.28 10.97
CA ASP A 13 27.81 10.50 10.45
C ASP A 13 27.73 10.57 8.92
N GLN A 14 28.15 9.50 8.25
CA GLN A 14 27.86 9.28 6.84
C GLN A 14 26.40 8.82 6.70
N GLN A 15 25.45 9.53 7.31
CA GLN A 15 24.05 9.36 6.92
C GLN A 15 23.98 9.62 5.41
N PRO A 16 23.52 8.65 4.60
CA PRO A 16 23.39 8.88 3.17
C PRO A 16 22.53 10.13 3.01
N LEU A 17 23.05 11.12 2.29
CA LEU A 17 22.34 12.36 1.96
C LEU A 17 20.98 11.95 1.42
N GLN A 18 19.93 12.17 2.20
CA GLN A 18 18.59 11.92 1.71
C GLN A 18 18.40 12.83 0.50
N PRO A 19 17.90 12.30 -0.64
CA PRO A 19 17.71 13.11 -1.83
C PRO A 19 16.85 14.32 -1.46
N GLU A 20 17.25 15.51 -1.93
CA GLU A 20 16.52 16.76 -1.68
C GLU A 20 15.02 16.56 -1.97
N PRO A 21 14.13 16.96 -1.04
CA PRO A 21 12.71 16.83 -1.24
C PRO A 21 12.29 17.67 -2.46
N HIS A 22 11.61 17.03 -3.40
CA HIS A 22 11.12 17.66 -4.63
C HIS A 22 9.64 17.28 -4.85
N PHE A 23 8.90 18.12 -5.58
CA PHE A 23 7.46 17.97 -5.76
C PHE A 23 7.05 16.58 -6.27
N ALA A 24 7.81 16.04 -7.25
CA ALA A 24 7.53 14.71 -7.80
C ALA A 24 7.51 13.63 -6.71
N ARG A 25 8.34 13.74 -5.67
CA ARG A 25 8.33 12.79 -4.56
C ARG A 25 7.03 12.83 -3.77
N ILE A 26 6.45 14.01 -3.56
CA ILE A 26 5.15 14.15 -2.88
C ILE A 26 4.06 13.48 -3.73
N VAL A 27 4.05 13.72 -5.04
CA VAL A 27 3.11 13.08 -5.96
C VAL A 27 3.23 11.56 -5.91
N GLU A 28 4.45 11.01 -5.95
CA GLU A 28 4.71 9.56 -5.85
C GLU A 28 4.21 8.95 -4.54
N THR A 29 4.38 9.66 -3.41
CA THR A 29 3.93 9.16 -2.09
C THR A 29 2.41 8.97 -2.00
N LEU A 30 1.66 9.64 -2.88
CA LEU A 30 0.20 9.48 -2.99
C LEU A 30 -0.17 8.53 -4.15
N ALA A 31 0.50 8.66 -5.29
CA ALA A 31 0.22 7.90 -6.51
C ALA A 31 0.58 6.42 -6.40
N VAL A 32 1.75 6.09 -5.84
CA VAL A 32 2.18 4.68 -5.73
C VAL A 32 1.23 3.88 -4.85
N PRO A 33 0.85 4.33 -3.63
CA PRO A 33 -0.18 3.65 -2.85
C PRO A 33 -1.51 3.54 -3.59
N ALA A 34 -1.96 4.57 -4.31
CA ALA A 34 -3.19 4.49 -5.11
C ALA A 34 -3.12 3.31 -6.11
N LEU A 35 -2.02 3.18 -6.84
CA LEU A 35 -1.81 2.12 -7.80
C LEU A 35 -1.71 0.74 -7.15
N ILE A 36 -1.05 0.63 -5.99
CA ILE A 36 -0.98 -0.62 -5.21
C ILE A 36 -2.38 -1.06 -4.78
N TRP A 37 -3.19 -0.15 -4.23
CA TRP A 37 -4.54 -0.47 -3.76
C TRP A 37 -5.50 -0.87 -4.88
N THR A 38 -5.25 -0.43 -6.13
CA THR A 38 -5.98 -0.94 -7.31
C THR A 38 -5.51 -2.32 -7.79
N GLY A 39 -4.41 -2.85 -7.24
CA GLY A 39 -3.74 -4.04 -7.75
C GLY A 39 -3.00 -3.83 -9.08
N TYR A 40 -2.74 -2.57 -9.46
CA TYR A 40 -1.95 -2.24 -10.65
C TYR A 40 -0.46 -2.45 -10.42
N LEU A 41 0.02 -2.11 -9.20
CA LEU A 41 1.36 -2.44 -8.74
C LEU A 41 1.29 -3.50 -7.64
N ALA A 42 2.30 -4.36 -7.59
CA ALA A 42 2.48 -5.27 -6.45
C ALA A 42 3.00 -4.48 -5.24
N ASN A 43 2.49 -4.80 -4.06
CA ASN A 43 3.05 -4.26 -2.83
C ASN A 43 4.39 -4.99 -2.52
N PRO A 44 5.53 -4.26 -2.46
CA PRO A 44 6.83 -4.90 -2.20
C PRO A 44 6.96 -5.42 -0.77
N ALA A 45 6.20 -4.86 0.18
CA ALA A 45 6.21 -5.29 1.58
C ALA A 45 5.31 -6.49 1.84
N ASP A 46 4.25 -6.64 1.05
CA ASP A 46 3.23 -7.67 1.25
C ASP A 46 2.76 -8.24 -0.09
N LYS A 47 3.19 -9.47 -0.40
CA LYS A 47 2.81 -10.16 -1.63
C LYS A 47 1.33 -10.51 -1.68
N GLU A 48 0.63 -10.48 -0.54
CA GLU A 48 -0.77 -10.86 -0.41
C GLU A 48 -1.72 -9.67 -0.23
N ALA A 49 -1.21 -8.43 -0.28
CA ALA A 49 -2.01 -7.23 -0.14
C ALA A 49 -3.17 -7.24 -1.16
N LYS A 50 -4.38 -7.52 -0.64
CA LYS A 50 -5.60 -7.58 -1.46
C LYS A 50 -5.94 -6.16 -1.95
N PRO A 51 -6.35 -5.99 -3.21
CA PRO A 51 -6.83 -4.70 -3.70
C PRO A 51 -7.96 -4.14 -2.83
N ASP A 52 -7.89 -2.86 -2.52
CA ASP A 52 -8.88 -2.11 -1.74
C ASP A 52 -9.23 -0.81 -2.49
N LEU A 53 -10.43 -0.80 -3.08
CA LEU A 53 -10.86 0.34 -3.89
C LEU A 53 -11.19 1.57 -3.05
N ASP A 54 -11.60 1.43 -1.80
CA ASP A 54 -11.88 2.58 -0.95
C ASP A 54 -10.59 3.32 -0.59
N LEU A 55 -9.52 2.57 -0.26
CA LEU A 55 -8.19 3.13 -0.03
C LEU A 55 -7.59 3.73 -1.32
N ALA A 56 -7.77 3.07 -2.46
CA ALA A 56 -7.33 3.62 -3.75
C ALA A 56 -8.02 4.96 -4.06
N LYS A 57 -9.35 5.02 -3.87
CA LYS A 57 -10.14 6.23 -4.11
C LYS A 57 -9.71 7.37 -3.19
N TYR A 58 -9.44 7.07 -1.92
CA TYR A 58 -8.94 8.06 -0.97
C TYR A 58 -7.61 8.68 -1.44
N GLN A 59 -6.65 7.85 -1.86
CA GLN A 59 -5.37 8.34 -2.38
C GLN A 59 -5.52 9.18 -3.66
N ILE A 60 -6.39 8.76 -4.59
CA ILE A 60 -6.73 9.55 -5.77
C ILE A 60 -7.32 10.91 -5.37
N SER A 61 -8.20 10.93 -4.38
CA SER A 61 -8.82 12.16 -3.88
C SER A 61 -7.77 13.11 -3.27
N LEU A 62 -6.75 12.56 -2.59
CA LEU A 62 -5.62 13.36 -2.09
C LEU A 62 -4.79 13.96 -3.22
N LEU A 63 -4.54 13.23 -4.31
CA LEU A 63 -3.88 13.77 -5.51
C LEU A 63 -4.70 14.90 -6.15
N GLU A 64 -6.03 14.78 -6.19
CA GLU A 64 -6.93 15.82 -6.70
C GLU A 64 -6.87 17.08 -5.83
N VAL A 65 -6.85 16.91 -4.50
CA VAL A 65 -6.67 18.03 -3.56
C VAL A 65 -5.30 18.68 -3.78
N LEU A 66 -4.25 17.89 -3.97
CA LEU A 66 -2.90 18.40 -4.25
C LEU A 66 -2.91 19.26 -5.53
N GLU A 67 -3.45 18.75 -6.63
CA GLU A 67 -3.61 19.49 -7.90
C GLU A 67 -4.34 20.82 -7.71
N GLN A 68 -5.47 20.80 -6.98
CA GLN A 68 -6.24 22.02 -6.72
C GLN A 68 -5.47 23.03 -5.88
N LYS A 69 -4.70 22.58 -4.88
CA LYS A 69 -3.96 23.45 -3.96
C LYS A 69 -2.65 23.97 -4.54
N THR A 70 -2.08 23.31 -5.53
CA THR A 70 -0.82 23.72 -6.17
C THR A 70 -1.01 24.42 -7.51
N LYS A 71 -2.26 24.53 -8.00
CA LYS A 71 -2.57 25.23 -9.25
C LYS A 71 -1.99 26.64 -9.30
N GLY A 72 -1.23 26.93 -10.37
CA GLY A 72 -0.55 28.21 -10.57
C GLY A 72 0.81 28.35 -9.87
N ASN A 73 1.21 27.36 -9.05
CA ASN A 73 2.50 27.30 -8.40
C ASN A 73 3.45 26.24 -9.01
N LEU A 74 2.96 25.43 -9.94
CA LEU A 74 3.72 24.36 -10.60
C LEU A 74 4.40 24.86 -11.87
N ASP A 75 5.58 24.33 -12.16
CA ASP A 75 6.14 24.41 -13.51
C ASP A 75 5.45 23.41 -14.45
N LYS A 76 5.72 23.53 -15.77
CA LYS A 76 5.09 22.66 -16.78
C LYS A 76 5.42 21.18 -16.61
N GLY A 77 6.63 20.86 -16.14
CA GLY A 77 7.04 19.48 -15.90
C GLY A 77 6.28 18.89 -14.71
N GLU A 78 6.17 19.64 -13.63
CA GLU A 78 5.42 19.28 -12.42
C GLU A 78 3.92 19.13 -12.70
N GLU A 79 3.33 20.07 -13.44
CA GLU A 79 1.92 20.03 -13.84
C GLU A 79 1.61 18.79 -14.68
N ASN A 80 2.43 18.52 -15.72
CA ASN A 80 2.26 17.34 -16.56
C ASN A 80 2.46 16.04 -15.76
N PHE A 81 3.48 15.99 -14.89
CA PHE A 81 3.74 14.81 -14.09
C PHE A 81 2.58 14.48 -13.14
N LEU A 82 2.03 15.49 -12.46
CA LEU A 82 0.87 15.31 -11.61
C LEU A 82 -0.35 14.85 -12.41
N ALA A 83 -0.62 15.48 -13.56
CA ALA A 83 -1.74 15.11 -14.42
C ALA A 83 -1.62 13.67 -14.94
N ASP A 84 -0.42 13.24 -15.34
CA ASP A 84 -0.15 11.89 -15.82
C ASP A 84 -0.35 10.84 -14.71
N MET A 85 0.14 11.12 -13.50
CA MET A 85 -0.04 10.24 -12.34
C MET A 85 -1.51 10.13 -11.94
N LEU A 86 -2.23 11.25 -11.91
CA LEU A 86 -3.66 11.30 -11.60
C LEU A 86 -4.48 10.51 -12.63
N SER A 87 -4.20 10.69 -13.92
CA SER A 87 -4.85 9.97 -15.01
C SER A 87 -4.59 8.47 -14.93
N THR A 88 -3.34 8.08 -14.69
CA THR A 88 -2.94 6.67 -14.54
C THR A 88 -3.64 6.01 -13.35
N ALA A 89 -3.68 6.67 -12.20
CA ALA A 89 -4.35 6.16 -11.00
C ALA A 89 -5.88 6.01 -11.21
N ARG A 90 -6.54 7.00 -11.83
CA ARG A 90 -7.97 6.92 -12.16
C ARG A 90 -8.28 5.79 -13.13
N LEU A 91 -7.48 5.61 -14.17
CA LEU A 91 -7.67 4.51 -15.13
C LEU A 91 -7.46 3.14 -14.47
N ALA A 92 -6.45 3.01 -13.62
CA ALA A 92 -6.22 1.80 -12.83
C ALA A 92 -7.41 1.48 -11.93
N TYR A 93 -7.96 2.50 -11.26
CA TYR A 93 -9.15 2.38 -10.41
C TYR A 93 -10.38 1.89 -11.18
N VAL A 94 -10.67 2.48 -12.35
CA VAL A 94 -11.81 2.06 -13.18
C VAL A 94 -11.66 0.60 -13.61
N ARG A 95 -10.45 0.22 -14.05
CA ARG A 95 -10.17 -1.18 -14.45
C ARG A 95 -10.33 -2.14 -13.27
N ALA A 96 -9.85 -1.77 -12.09
CA ALA A 96 -9.97 -2.59 -10.89
C ALA A 96 -11.43 -2.71 -10.44
N SER A 97 -12.19 -1.61 -10.51
CA SER A 97 -13.63 -1.59 -10.23
C SER A 97 -14.42 -2.50 -11.16
N ALA A 98 -14.11 -2.48 -12.46
CA ALA A 98 -14.72 -3.38 -13.43
C ALA A 98 -14.44 -4.86 -13.11
N ARG A 99 -13.19 -5.21 -12.78
CA ARG A 99 -12.82 -6.59 -12.38
C ARG A 99 -13.57 -7.07 -11.13
N LEU A 100 -13.73 -6.19 -10.14
CA LEU A 100 -14.44 -6.52 -8.90
C LEU A 100 -15.94 -6.76 -9.15
N ALA A 101 -16.53 -6.04 -10.11
CA ALA A 101 -17.91 -6.24 -10.52
C ALA A 101 -18.12 -7.56 -11.28
N GLU A 102 -17.15 -7.99 -12.09
CA GLU A 102 -17.19 -9.26 -12.83
C GLU A 102 -16.88 -10.47 -11.94
N HIS A 103 -15.97 -10.31 -10.98
CA HIS A 103 -15.55 -11.34 -10.03
C HIS A 103 -15.58 -10.78 -8.60
N PRO A 104 -16.75 -10.79 -7.93
CA PRO A 104 -16.85 -10.34 -6.56
C PRO A 104 -15.91 -11.19 -5.69
N PRO A 105 -15.17 -10.57 -4.75
CA PRO A 105 -14.29 -11.30 -3.87
C PRO A 105 -15.19 -12.25 -3.09
N LYS A 106 -14.90 -13.57 -3.14
CA LYS A 106 -15.50 -14.53 -2.23
C LYS A 106 -15.22 -14.00 -0.83
N GLN A 107 -16.23 -13.43 -0.18
CA GLN A 107 -16.21 -13.19 1.25
C GLN A 107 -15.77 -14.51 1.87
N GLU A 108 -14.63 -14.50 2.56
CA GLU A 108 -14.30 -15.53 3.54
C GLU A 108 -15.41 -15.45 4.59
N SER A 109 -16.48 -16.18 4.27
CA SER A 109 -17.54 -16.52 5.18
C SER A 109 -16.84 -17.26 6.29
N GLN A 110 -16.90 -16.67 7.47
CA GLN A 110 -16.58 -17.27 8.75
C GLN A 110 -16.87 -18.79 8.71
N PRO A 111 -16.00 -19.66 9.23
CA PRO A 111 -16.36 -21.06 9.32
C PRO A 111 -17.65 -21.13 10.14
N ALA A 112 -18.67 -21.75 9.54
CA ALA A 112 -19.94 -22.04 10.20
C ALA A 112 -19.65 -22.67 11.57
N PRO A 113 -20.44 -22.36 12.62
CA PRO A 113 -20.28 -23.02 13.91
C PRO A 113 -20.46 -24.52 13.65
N SER A 114 -19.36 -25.25 13.88
CA SER A 114 -19.31 -26.70 13.87
C SER A 114 -20.42 -27.21 14.78
N GLU A 115 -21.41 -27.88 14.19
CA GLU A 115 -22.43 -28.62 14.90
C GLU A 115 -21.76 -29.54 15.93
N GLU A 116 -21.98 -29.22 17.20
CA GLU A 116 -21.78 -30.12 18.33
C GLU A 116 -22.57 -31.40 18.06
N LYS A 117 -21.89 -32.48 17.68
CA LYS A 117 -22.41 -33.83 17.89
C LYS A 117 -22.13 -34.22 19.34
N GLU A 118 -22.97 -33.70 20.22
CA GLU A 118 -23.18 -34.26 21.55
C GLU A 118 -24.03 -35.55 21.43
N GLY A 119 -23.55 -36.62 22.07
CA GLY A 119 -24.41 -37.66 22.64
C GLY A 119 -24.87 -38.80 21.72
N GLN A 120 -24.16 -39.94 21.77
CA GLN A 120 -24.79 -41.15 22.30
C GLN A 120 -23.74 -42.15 22.80
N GLU A 121 -23.59 -42.17 24.13
CA GLU A 121 -23.33 -43.38 24.91
C GLU A 121 -24.15 -44.55 24.36
N LYS A 122 -23.53 -45.73 24.26
CA LYS A 122 -24.07 -46.95 24.86
C LYS A 122 -22.94 -47.92 25.20
N GLN A 123 -22.70 -47.96 26.50
CA GLN A 123 -22.06 -49.02 27.26
C GLN A 123 -22.84 -50.34 27.12
N SER A 124 -22.12 -51.44 26.84
CA SER A 124 -22.47 -52.83 27.20
C SER A 124 -21.24 -53.68 26.84
N GLU A 125 -20.29 -53.89 27.75
CA GLU A 125 -20.32 -54.88 28.82
C GLU A 125 -20.27 -56.34 28.31
N LYS A 126 -19.04 -56.90 28.38
CA LYS A 126 -18.69 -58.22 28.93
C LYS A 126 -19.01 -59.50 28.14
N LYS A 127 -18.03 -60.43 28.27
CA LYS A 127 -18.06 -61.89 28.02
C LYS A 127 -17.97 -62.27 26.53
N ASP A 128 -17.06 -63.14 26.10
CA ASP A 128 -16.34 -64.25 26.74
C ASP A 128 -14.87 -64.34 26.27
#